data_AF-A0A521T6H5-F1
#
_entry.id   AF-A0A521T6H5-F1
#
_cell.length_a   1.000
_cell.length_b   1.000
_cell.length_c   1.000
_cell.angle_alpha   90.00
_cell.angle_beta   90.00
_cell.angle_gamma   90.00
#
_symmetry.space_group_name_H-M   'P 1'
#
loop_
_entity.id
_entity.type
_entity.pdbx_description
1 polymer ?
#
loop_
_entity_poly.entity_id
_entity_poly.type
_entity_poly.pdbx_seq_one_letter_code
_entity_poly.pdbx_strand_id
1 'polypeptide(L)' 'MRKPFYVSLAVAFTVAVASLPIRAFNETIDYDSINKIKQQGLTEANSKVMETMSYLTDVNGPRLTGSPNIEKAGQWAVK' A
#
# COMPACT_ATOMS: atom_id res chain seq x y z
N MET A 1 -35.81 30.77 33.35
CA MET A 1 -36.13 29.62 32.47
C MET A 1 -35.11 29.41 31.32
N ARG A 2 -33.85 29.87 31.42
CA ARG A 2 -32.85 29.76 30.32
C ARG A 2 -31.92 28.55 30.39
N LYS A 3 -31.83 27.89 31.55
CA LYS A 3 -30.97 26.70 31.79
C LYS A 3 -31.27 25.47 30.91
N PRO A 4 -32.54 25.11 30.59
CA PRO A 4 -32.79 23.92 29.74
C PRO A 4 -32.33 24.16 28.29
N PHE A 5 -32.37 25.41 27.81
CA PHE A 5 -31.95 25.76 26.46
C PHE A 5 -30.44 25.56 26.22
N TYR A 6 -29.60 25.92 27.19
CA TYR A 6 -28.15 25.70 27.09
C TYR A 6 -27.76 24.22 27.19
N VAL A 7 -28.52 23.42 27.94
CA VAL A 7 -28.29 21.96 28.03
C VAL A 7 -28.65 21.29 26.71
N SER A 8 -29.77 21.64 26.09
CA SER A 8 -30.14 21.13 24.77
C SER A 8 -29.14 21.53 23.68
N LEU A 9 -28.61 22.76 23.75
CA LEU A 9 -27.59 23.24 22.81
C LEU A 9 -26.25 22.50 22.99
N ALA A 10 -25.84 22.25 24.24
CA ALA A 10 -24.62 21.51 24.56
C ALA A 10 -24.71 20.05 24.08
N VAL A 11 -25.88 19.41 24.23
CA VAL A 11 -26.13 18.04 23.74
C VAL A 11 -26.13 17.99 22.20
N ALA A 12 -26.74 18.98 21.53
CA ALA A 12 -26.70 19.05 20.07
C ALA A 12 -25.27 19.24 19.55
N PHE A 13 -24.45 20.03 20.26
CA PHE A 13 -23.05 20.26 19.91
C PHE A 13 -22.18 19.01 20.13
N THR A 14 -22.34 18.28 21.23
CA THR A 14 -21.59 17.03 21.46
C THR A 14 -21.98 15.92 20.48
N VAL A 15 -23.25 15.81 20.09
CA VAL A 15 -23.70 14.86 19.05
C VAL A 15 -23.11 15.22 17.69
N ALA A 16 -23.09 16.50 17.31
CA ALA A 16 -22.48 16.96 16.07
C ALA A 16 -20.98 16.64 16.01
N VAL A 17 -20.23 16.93 17.08
CA VAL A 17 -18.78 16.66 17.16
C VAL A 17 -18.47 15.16 17.16
N ALA A 18 -19.29 14.34 17.82
CA ALA A 18 -19.11 12.88 17.86
C ALA A 18 -19.33 12.19 16.51
N SER A 19 -20.01 12.83 15.55
CA SER A 19 -20.25 12.29 14.20
C SER A 19 -19.13 12.53 13.18
N LEU A 20 -18.14 13.38 13.53
CA LEU A 20 -17.03 13.74 12.63
C LEU A 20 -16.08 12.60 12.22
N PRO A 21 -15.76 11.59 13.07
CA PRO A 21 -14.77 10.57 12.69
C PRO A 21 -15.31 9.45 11.78
N ILE A 22 -16.61 9.42 11.46
CA ILE A 22 -17.23 8.31 10.70
C ILE A 22 -16.86 8.35 9.20
N ARG A 23 -16.36 9.49 8.68
CA ARG A 23 -16.05 9.64 7.25
C ARG A 23 -14.67 9.15 6.81
N ALA A 24 -13.80 8.77 7.74
CA ALA A 24 -12.42 8.36 7.43
C ALA A 24 -12.28 6.86 7.07
N PHE A 25 -13.35 6.07 7.18
CA PHE A 25 -13.30 4.60 7.05
C PHE A 25 -13.95 4.03 5.77
N ASN A 26 -14.37 4.87 4.82
CA ASN A 26 -15.12 4.42 3.65
C ASN A 26 -14.32 4.49 2.35
N GLU A 27 -13.11 3.93 2.35
CA GLU A 27 -12.38 3.69 1.10
C GLU A 27 -13.10 2.60 0.30
N THR A 28 -13.57 2.94 -0.90
CA THR A 28 -14.16 1.97 -1.81
C THR A 28 -13.03 1.20 -2.50
N ILE A 29 -13.07 -0.13 -2.42
CA ILE A 29 -12.06 -0.98 -3.05
C ILE A 29 -12.22 -0.93 -4.58
N ASP A 30 -11.16 -0.55 -5.28
CA ASP A 30 -11.10 -0.61 -6.75
C ASP A 30 -10.67 -2.02 -7.22
N TYR A 31 -11.66 -2.86 -7.47
CA TYR A 31 -11.45 -4.22 -7.98
C TYR A 31 -10.89 -4.25 -9.40
N ASP A 32 -11.15 -3.24 -10.22
CA ASP A 32 -10.63 -3.19 -11.59
C ASP A 32 -9.12 -2.98 -11.59
N SER A 33 -8.63 -2.07 -10.74
CA SER A 33 -7.19 -1.88 -10.55
C SER A 33 -6.52 -3.13 -9.97
N ILE A 34 -7.15 -3.80 -9.00
CA ILE A 34 -6.65 -5.07 -8.47
C ILE A 34 -6.52 -6.13 -9.57
N ASN A 35 -7.53 -6.27 -10.42
CA ASN A 35 -7.51 -7.25 -11.50
C ASN A 35 -6.45 -6.92 -12.56
N LYS A 36 -6.25 -5.63 -12.88
CA LYS A 36 -5.16 -5.18 -13.76
C LYS A 36 -3.79 -5.52 -13.17
N ILE A 37 -3.55 -5.27 -11.88
CA ILE A 37 -2.30 -5.62 -11.20
C ILE A 37 -2.05 -7.14 -11.26
N LYS A 38 -3.08 -7.94 -10.97
CA LYS A 38 -3.00 -9.41 -11.06
C LYS A 38 -2.64 -9.85 -12.48
N GLN A 39 -3.24 -9.25 -13.51
CA GLN A 39 -2.93 -9.56 -14.90
C GLN A 39 -1.47 -9.24 -15.27
N GLN A 40 -0.87 -8.19 -14.70
CA GLN A 40 0.55 -7.88 -14.92
C GLN A 40 1.48 -8.92 -14.30
N GLY A 41 1.16 -9.41 -13.09
CA GLY A 41 2.04 -10.34 -12.37
C GLY A 41 1.83 -11.82 -12.69
N LEU A 42 0.58 -12.23 -12.91
CA LEU A 42 0.16 -13.64 -12.98
C LEU A 42 -0.05 -14.13 -14.42
N THR A 43 -0.10 -13.24 -15.42
CA THR A 43 -0.09 -13.65 -16.83
C THR A 43 1.34 -13.78 -17.32
N GLU A 44 1.72 -14.98 -17.77
CA GLU A 44 3.09 -15.31 -18.19
C GLU A 44 3.65 -14.34 -19.24
N ALA A 45 2.86 -13.98 -20.25
CA ALA A 45 3.28 -13.06 -21.31
C ALA A 45 3.58 -11.63 -20.83
N ASN A 46 3.03 -11.21 -19.69
CA ASN A 46 3.23 -9.88 -19.12
C ASN A 46 4.23 -9.87 -17.95
N SER A 47 4.41 -11.01 -17.30
CA SER A 47 5.18 -11.11 -16.07
C SER A 47 6.66 -10.89 -16.34
N LYS A 48 7.27 -9.97 -15.58
CA LYS A 48 8.71 -9.67 -15.61
C LYS A 48 9.52 -10.47 -14.58
N VAL A 49 8.86 -11.37 -13.85
CA VAL A 49 9.48 -12.12 -12.74
C VAL A 49 10.64 -12.98 -13.22
N MET A 50 10.50 -13.70 -14.34
CA MET A 50 11.54 -14.61 -14.82
C MET A 50 12.79 -13.87 -15.32
N GLU A 51 12.60 -12.75 -16.02
CA GLU A 51 13.69 -11.87 -16.45
C GLU A 51 14.45 -11.32 -15.23
N THR A 52 13.72 -10.75 -14.27
CA THR A 52 14.27 -10.19 -13.02
C THR A 52 15.00 -11.26 -12.21
N MET A 53 14.40 -12.45 -12.10
CA MET A 53 14.97 -13.58 -11.38
C MET A 53 16.29 -14.02 -12.00
N SER A 54 16.37 -14.15 -13.33
CA SER A 54 17.61 -14.55 -14.00
C SER A 54 18.77 -13.57 -13.77
N TYR A 55 18.51 -12.26 -13.79
CA TYR A 55 19.53 -11.27 -13.41
C TYR A 55 20.03 -11.45 -11.98
N LEU A 56 19.14 -11.83 -11.06
CA LEU A 56 19.55 -12.10 -9.69
C LEU A 56 20.26 -13.45 -9.58
N THR A 57 19.70 -14.54 -10.06
CA THR A 57 20.17 -15.91 -9.78
C THR A 57 21.29 -16.37 -10.69
N ASP A 58 21.31 -15.91 -11.94
CA ASP A 58 22.20 -16.43 -12.96
C ASP A 58 23.33 -15.44 -13.26
N VAL A 59 22.98 -14.16 -13.48
CA VAL A 59 23.97 -13.10 -13.78
C VAL A 59 24.78 -12.73 -12.53
N ASN A 60 24.11 -12.39 -11.43
CA ASN A 60 24.80 -12.04 -10.19
C ASN A 60 25.18 -13.26 -9.34
N GLY A 61 24.51 -14.40 -9.52
CA GLY A 61 24.86 -15.65 -8.84
C GLY A 61 24.72 -15.58 -7.31
N PRO A 62 25.50 -16.38 -6.55
CA PRO A 62 25.47 -16.40 -5.08
C PRO A 62 25.77 -15.03 -4.45
N ARG A 63 24.91 -14.57 -3.53
CA ARG A 63 24.97 -13.24 -2.88
C ARG A 63 25.26 -13.35 -1.38
N LEU A 64 26.35 -14.01 -1.02
CA LEU A 64 26.79 -14.07 0.37
C LEU A 64 27.11 -12.65 0.87
N THR A 65 26.73 -12.32 2.10
CA THR A 65 27.03 -11.03 2.71
C THR A 65 28.55 -10.74 2.69
N GLY A 66 28.94 -9.56 2.20
CA GLY A 66 30.34 -9.16 2.04
C GLY A 66 31.04 -9.69 0.78
N SER A 67 30.34 -10.44 -0.08
CA SER A 67 30.89 -10.86 -1.37
C SER A 67 30.80 -9.74 -2.43
N PRO A 68 31.64 -9.78 -3.48
CA PRO A 68 31.49 -8.84 -4.61
C PRO A 68 30.13 -8.95 -5.33
N ASN A 69 29.50 -10.12 -5.30
CA ASN A 69 28.25 -10.37 -6.00
C ASN A 69 27.04 -9.71 -5.32
N ILE A 70 27.02 -9.59 -3.98
CA ILE A 70 25.95 -8.85 -3.29
C ILE A 70 26.03 -7.34 -3.60
N GLU A 71 27.24 -6.81 -3.75
CA GLU A 71 27.44 -5.42 -4.18
C GLU A 71 26.96 -5.18 -5.61
N LYS A 72 27.36 -6.04 -6.56
CA LYS A 72 26.91 -5.96 -7.96
C LYS A 72 25.40 -6.07 -8.11
N ALA A 73 24.78 -7.02 -7.40
CA ALA A 73 23.32 -7.16 -7.39
C ALA A 73 22.63 -5.92 -6.82
N GLY A 74 23.18 -5.33 -5.75
CA GLY A 74 22.69 -4.07 -5.18
C GLY A 74 22.80 -2.90 -6.17
N GLN A 75 23.94 -2.76 -6.85
CA GLN A 75 24.15 -1.74 -7.88
C GLN A 75 23.23 -1.93 -9.10
N TRP A 76 22.88 -3.17 -9.44
CA TRP A 76 21.90 -3.45 -10.49
C TRP A 76 20.48 -3.08 -10.06
N ALA A 77 20.08 -3.38 -8.83
CA ALA A 77 18.72 -3.16 -8.34
C ALA A 77 18.34 -1.69 -8.16
N VAL A 78 19.32 -0.80 -8.00
CA VAL A 78 19.10 0.66 -7.84
C VAL A 78 19.12 1.44 -9.16
N LYS A 79 19.50 0.80 -10.27
CA LYS A 79 19.49 1.41 -11.60
C LYS A 79 18.10 1.36 -12.21
#